data_AF-A0A7L2PQ84-F1
#
_entry.id   AF-A0A7L2PQ84-F1
#
_cell.length_a   1.000
_cell.length_b   1.000
_cell.length_c   1.000
_cell.angle_alpha   90.00
_cell.angle_beta   90.00
_cell.angle_gamma   90.00
#
_symmetry.space_group_name_H-M   'P 1'
#
loop_
_entity.id
_entity.type
_entity.pdbx_description
1 polymer ?
#
loop_
_entity_poly.entity_id
_entity_poly.type
_entity_poly.pdbx_seq_one_letter_code
_entity_poly.pdbx_strand_id
1 'polypeptide(L)'
;EGALNNGLCKLMLVHRFPGQPRLCSSQSLEVRSSPRAAAGNKGEGRGAELLEPPPRRLGRVKSLHEMPGPNTLYNLYEFFWKDGFGRIHEIQQKHTQEYGKIFKSHFGPQFVVSIADRDMVAQVLRAEGRAPQRANMESWQEYRDLRGRATGLISAEGEQWLKMRSVLRQKILKPKDVAVYSEGVNEVITDLIKRIHTLRSQEEDGETVTNVNNLFFKYSMEGVATILYECRLGCLENNIPQQTVEYIEALELMFSMFKTTMYAGAIPKWLRPLIPKPWREFCRSWDGLFKFSKI
;
A
#
# COMPACT_ATOMS: atom_id res chain seq x y z
N GLU A 1 -2.36 -12.17 -32.94
CA GLU A 1 -2.01 -10.85 -32.37
C GLU A 1 -2.81 -10.62 -31.09
N GLY A 2 -2.18 -10.02 -30.08
CA GLY A 2 -2.85 -9.26 -29.01
C GLY A 2 -3.68 -10.02 -27.96
N ALA A 3 -3.03 -10.75 -27.06
CA ALA A 3 -3.61 -11.11 -25.75
C ALA A 3 -2.62 -10.79 -24.63
N LEU A 4 -2.58 -9.52 -24.21
CA LEU A 4 -1.87 -9.04 -23.04
C LEU A 4 -2.89 -8.26 -22.22
N ASN A 5 -3.59 -8.96 -21.32
CA ASN A 5 -4.61 -8.35 -20.49
C ASN A 5 -4.51 -8.82 -19.04
N ASN A 6 -4.61 -7.84 -18.13
CA ASN A 6 -5.05 -7.94 -16.74
C ASN A 6 -4.13 -8.59 -15.69
N GLY A 7 -3.15 -7.82 -15.20
CA GLY A 7 -2.31 -8.20 -14.04
C GLY A 7 -2.28 -7.21 -12.86
N LEU A 8 -2.95 -6.05 -12.91
CA LEU A 8 -2.70 -4.97 -11.94
C LEU A 8 -3.86 -4.55 -11.03
N CYS A 9 -5.02 -5.23 -11.06
CA CYS A 9 -6.17 -4.89 -10.21
C CYS A 9 -6.51 -5.90 -9.10
N LYS A 10 -5.59 -6.80 -8.72
CA LYS A 10 -5.88 -7.82 -7.69
C LYS A 10 -4.96 -7.69 -6.49
N LEU A 11 -5.11 -6.60 -5.73
CA LEU A 11 -4.49 -6.52 -4.40
C LEU A 11 -5.24 -5.60 -3.44
N MET A 12 -6.51 -5.91 -3.18
CA MET A 12 -7.17 -5.65 -1.89
C MET A 12 -8.49 -6.41 -1.88
N LEU A 13 -8.45 -7.71 -1.63
CA LEU A 13 -9.64 -8.47 -1.22
C LEU A 13 -9.20 -9.60 -0.29
N VAL A 14 -9.57 -9.40 0.97
CA VAL A 14 -9.66 -10.31 2.12
C VAL A 14 -9.48 -11.78 1.75
N HIS A 15 -8.34 -12.37 2.13
CA HIS A 15 -8.25 -13.82 2.26
C HIS A 15 -8.78 -14.25 3.62
N ARG A 16 -9.96 -14.87 3.57
CA ARG A 16 -10.65 -15.62 4.61
C ARG A 16 -9.79 -16.83 5.00
N PHE A 17 -9.48 -17.00 6.29
CA PHE A 17 -8.88 -18.22 6.83
C PHE A 17 -9.89 -19.38 6.78
N PRO A 18 -9.53 -20.59 6.32
CA PRO A 18 -10.36 -21.77 6.52
C PRO A 18 -10.08 -22.36 7.91
N GLY A 19 -11.13 -22.54 8.72
CA GLY A 19 -11.07 -23.31 9.96
C GLY A 19 -11.47 -22.52 11.21
N GLN A 20 -12.77 -22.29 11.40
CA GLN A 20 -13.35 -22.18 12.73
C GLN A 20 -14.66 -22.98 12.78
N PRO A 21 -14.92 -23.72 13.87
CA PRO A 21 -16.08 -24.59 14.00
C PRO A 21 -17.39 -23.83 14.17
N ARG A 22 -18.48 -24.50 13.82
CA ARG A 22 -19.85 -24.01 13.73
C ARG A 22 -20.32 -23.36 15.04
N LEU A 23 -20.91 -22.17 14.91
CA LEU A 23 -21.75 -21.55 15.94
C LEU A 23 -23.00 -22.40 16.14
N CYS A 24 -23.23 -22.86 17.38
CA CYS A 24 -24.51 -23.42 17.81
C CYS A 24 -25.24 -22.37 18.65
N SER A 25 -26.54 -22.25 18.40
CA SER A 25 -27.49 -21.29 18.94
C SER A 25 -27.85 -21.52 20.41
N SER A 26 -28.11 -20.40 21.11
CA SER A 26 -29.04 -20.17 22.23
C SER A 26 -29.12 -21.19 23.36
N GLN A 27 -28.82 -20.74 24.58
CA GLN A 27 -29.79 -20.76 25.68
C GLN A 27 -29.42 -19.69 26.73
N SER A 28 -30.47 -19.14 27.34
CA SER A 28 -30.56 -17.87 28.06
C SER A 28 -30.20 -17.96 29.55
N LEU A 29 -30.12 -16.76 30.18
CA LEU A 29 -30.43 -16.46 31.61
C LEU A 29 -29.39 -16.97 32.64
N GLU A 30 -28.88 -16.23 33.63
CA GLU A 30 -29.40 -15.12 34.44
C GLU A 30 -28.28 -14.23 35.01
N VAL A 31 -28.65 -12.99 35.33
CA VAL A 31 -27.88 -12.02 36.12
C VAL A 31 -28.13 -12.28 37.61
N ARG A 32 -27.09 -12.28 38.47
CA ARG A 32 -27.22 -11.79 39.86
C ARG A 32 -25.87 -11.42 40.51
N SER A 33 -25.73 -10.10 40.69
CA SER A 33 -25.16 -9.33 41.81
C SER A 33 -24.18 -9.99 42.80
N SER A 34 -23.03 -9.31 43.00
CA SER A 34 -22.13 -9.43 44.16
C SER A 34 -22.85 -9.23 45.51
N PRO A 35 -22.19 -9.63 46.62
CA PRO A 35 -21.58 -8.58 47.45
C PRO A 35 -20.21 -8.94 48.07
N ARG A 36 -19.48 -7.88 48.43
CA ARG A 36 -18.30 -7.88 49.32
C ARG A 36 -18.63 -8.46 50.70
N ALA A 37 -17.69 -9.19 51.29
CA ALA A 37 -17.46 -9.20 52.74
C ALA A 37 -16.00 -9.57 53.06
N ALA A 38 -15.42 -8.82 54.00
CA ALA A 38 -14.11 -9.05 54.58
C ALA A 38 -14.25 -9.78 55.92
N ALA A 39 -13.32 -10.69 56.25
CA ALA A 39 -12.75 -10.98 57.58
C ALA A 39 -12.02 -12.32 57.54
N GLY A 40 -10.80 -12.36 58.08
CA GLY A 40 -9.87 -13.48 57.94
C GLY A 40 -10.01 -14.60 58.96
N ASN A 41 -9.19 -15.64 58.78
CA ASN A 41 -8.49 -16.31 59.87
C ASN A 41 -7.28 -17.11 59.35
N LYS A 42 -6.30 -17.30 60.24
CA LYS A 42 -5.01 -17.99 60.05
C LYS A 42 -5.17 -19.49 59.74
N GLY A 43 -4.24 -20.04 58.96
CA GLY A 43 -4.04 -21.48 58.79
C GLY A 43 -2.82 -21.79 57.91
N GLU A 44 -1.96 -22.67 58.38
CA GLU A 44 -0.58 -22.95 57.95
C GLU A 44 -0.43 -23.62 56.57
N GLY A 45 0.74 -23.39 55.96
CA GLY A 45 1.53 -24.46 55.34
C GLY A 45 1.19 -24.90 53.92
N ARG A 46 1.87 -24.31 52.92
CA ARG A 46 2.71 -25.02 51.93
C ARG A 46 3.23 -24.02 50.90
N GLY A 47 4.56 -24.00 50.71
CA GLY A 47 5.24 -23.11 49.78
C GLY A 47 4.74 -23.31 48.35
N ALA A 48 4.08 -22.30 47.82
CA ALA A 48 3.97 -22.10 46.38
C ALA A 48 5.22 -21.34 45.95
N GLU A 49 6.22 -22.08 45.52
CA GLU A 49 7.35 -21.56 44.76
C GLU A 49 6.77 -20.89 43.52
N LEU A 50 6.76 -19.55 43.49
CA LEU A 50 6.54 -18.79 42.27
C LEU A 50 7.66 -19.22 41.32
N LEU A 51 7.32 -20.08 40.36
CA LEU A 51 8.19 -20.39 39.23
C LEU A 51 8.36 -19.09 38.44
N GLU A 52 9.42 -18.35 38.77
CA GLU A 52 10.00 -17.32 37.92
C GLU A 52 10.15 -17.93 36.51
N PRO A 53 9.62 -17.29 35.45
CA PRO A 53 9.80 -17.81 34.10
C PRO A 53 11.31 -17.90 33.83
N PRO A 54 11.79 -19.02 33.25
CA PRO A 54 13.21 -19.24 33.11
C PRO A 54 13.85 -18.07 32.36
N PRO A 55 15.04 -17.61 32.80
CA PRO A 55 15.71 -16.48 32.17
C PRO A 55 15.88 -16.80 30.69
N ARG A 56 15.27 -15.99 29.82
CA ARG A 56 15.48 -16.08 28.38
C ARG A 56 16.98 -15.97 28.17
N ARG A 57 17.62 -17.08 27.76
CA ARG A 57 19.01 -17.07 27.33
C ARG A 57 19.09 -16.11 26.14
N LEU A 58 19.52 -14.88 26.39
CA LEU A 58 19.86 -13.92 25.35
C LEU A 58 21.12 -14.47 24.69
N GLY A 59 20.92 -15.36 23.71
CA GLY A 59 21.98 -15.79 22.81
C GLY A 59 22.63 -14.55 22.18
N ARG A 60 23.92 -14.65 21.87
CA ARG A 60 24.68 -13.60 21.19
C ARG A 60 23.83 -12.99 20.06
N VAL A 61 23.63 -11.67 20.11
CA VAL A 61 22.95 -10.94 19.03
C VAL A 61 23.78 -11.09 17.77
N LYS A 62 23.18 -11.66 16.73
CA LYS A 62 23.81 -11.86 15.42
C LYS A 62 23.91 -10.52 14.69
N SER A 63 25.01 -10.32 13.97
CA SER A 63 25.20 -9.13 13.13
C SER A 63 24.33 -9.19 11.86
N LEU A 64 24.12 -8.04 11.21
CA LEU A 64 23.43 -7.97 9.91
C LEU A 64 24.15 -8.79 8.81
N HIS A 65 25.46 -8.99 8.93
CA HIS A 65 26.22 -9.81 7.99
C HIS A 65 25.83 -11.28 8.10
N GLU A 66 25.50 -11.77 9.29
CA GLU A 66 25.09 -13.16 9.57
C GLU A 66 23.60 -13.41 9.26
N MET A 67 22.83 -12.37 8.91
CA MET A 67 21.43 -12.53 8.53
C MET A 67 21.29 -13.34 7.23
N PRO A 68 20.39 -14.35 7.18
CA PRO A 68 20.17 -15.14 5.97
C PRO A 68 19.57 -14.27 4.86
N GLY A 69 19.79 -14.66 3.61
CA GLY A 69 19.25 -13.95 2.45
C GLY A 69 19.88 -14.42 1.14
N PRO A 70 19.27 -14.07 -0.01
CA PRO A 70 19.81 -14.40 -1.31
C PRO A 70 21.19 -13.77 -1.51
N ASN A 71 22.02 -14.46 -2.30
CA ASN A 71 23.26 -13.89 -2.81
C ASN A 71 22.95 -12.65 -3.66
N THR A 72 23.67 -11.55 -3.45
CA THR A 72 23.48 -10.27 -4.16
C THR A 72 23.48 -10.42 -5.68
N LEU A 73 24.38 -11.24 -6.25
CA LEU A 73 24.45 -11.47 -7.70
C LEU A 73 23.24 -12.23 -8.23
N TYR A 74 22.80 -13.25 -7.49
CA TYR A 74 21.59 -14.00 -7.84
C TYR A 74 20.35 -13.10 -7.78
N ASN A 75 20.26 -12.26 -6.74
CA ASN A 75 19.17 -11.31 -6.60
C ASN A 75 19.16 -10.29 -7.75
N LEU A 76 20.33 -9.79 -8.16
CA LEU A 76 20.45 -8.89 -9.30
C LEU A 76 20.00 -9.56 -10.61
N TYR A 77 20.42 -10.80 -10.84
CA TYR A 77 19.99 -11.59 -12.00
C TYR A 77 18.47 -11.83 -12.00
N GLU A 78 17.88 -12.14 -10.85
CA GLU A 78 16.43 -12.34 -10.72
C GLU A 78 15.66 -11.06 -11.07
N PHE A 79 16.11 -9.89 -10.61
CA PHE A 79 15.42 -8.62 -10.86
C PHE A 79 15.61 -8.07 -12.28
N PHE A 80 16.82 -8.18 -12.85
CA PHE A 80 17.12 -7.59 -14.15
C PHE A 80 16.93 -8.55 -15.33
N TRP A 81 17.09 -9.87 -15.14
CA TRP A 81 17.07 -10.85 -16.23
C TRP A 81 15.85 -11.76 -16.23
N LYS A 82 15.21 -11.98 -15.07
CA LYS A 82 14.00 -12.81 -14.91
C LYS A 82 12.73 -12.03 -14.60
N ASP A 83 12.75 -10.75 -14.95
CA ASP A 83 11.62 -9.85 -14.74
C ASP A 83 11.12 -9.77 -13.29
N GLY A 84 12.04 -9.83 -12.31
CA GLY A 84 11.68 -9.92 -10.90
C GLY A 84 10.87 -8.74 -10.38
N PHE A 85 10.96 -7.55 -10.99
CA PHE A 85 10.15 -6.39 -10.58
C PHE A 85 8.65 -6.57 -10.87
N GLY A 86 8.26 -7.40 -11.84
CA GLY A 86 6.86 -7.79 -12.04
C GLY A 86 6.35 -8.82 -11.03
N ARG A 87 7.26 -9.52 -10.36
CA ARG A 87 6.99 -10.70 -9.50
C ARG A 87 7.55 -10.54 -8.08
N ILE A 88 7.69 -9.31 -7.60
CA ILE A 88 8.29 -9.01 -6.28
C ILE A 88 7.57 -9.79 -5.16
N HIS A 89 6.25 -9.86 -5.22
CA HIS A 89 5.43 -10.55 -4.23
C HIS A 89 5.68 -12.07 -4.20
N GLU A 90 5.91 -12.71 -5.35
CA GLU A 90 6.29 -14.12 -5.44
C GLU A 90 7.70 -14.35 -4.88
N ILE A 91 8.64 -13.46 -5.21
CA ILE A 91 10.02 -13.50 -4.71
C ILE A 91 10.04 -13.37 -3.19
N GLN A 92 9.24 -12.47 -2.61
CA GLN A 92 9.12 -12.33 -1.16
C GLN A 92 8.56 -13.60 -0.49
N GLN A 93 7.55 -14.23 -1.10
CA GLN A 93 7.01 -15.50 -0.59
C GLN A 93 8.06 -16.61 -0.64
N LYS A 94 8.77 -16.75 -1.76
CA LYS A 94 9.86 -17.72 -1.91
C LYS A 94 10.97 -17.49 -0.89
N HIS A 95 11.46 -16.26 -0.75
CA HIS A 95 12.49 -15.92 0.21
C HIS A 95 12.05 -16.17 1.67
N THR A 96 10.78 -15.96 1.98
CA THR A 96 10.24 -16.29 3.32
C THR A 96 10.31 -17.79 3.59
N GLN A 97 10.04 -18.62 2.59
CA GLN A 97 10.14 -20.07 2.71
C GLN A 97 11.60 -20.55 2.82
N GLU A 98 12.52 -19.93 2.08
CA GLU A 98 13.95 -20.31 2.03
C GLU A 98 14.77 -19.80 3.22
N TYR A 99 14.60 -18.53 3.59
CA TYR A 99 15.43 -17.83 4.58
C TYR A 99 14.72 -17.60 5.92
N GLY A 100 13.42 -17.88 5.97
CA GLY A 100 12.60 -17.76 7.18
C GLY A 100 11.97 -16.37 7.37
N LYS A 101 11.59 -16.09 8.61
CA LYS A 101 10.76 -14.93 9.01
C LYS A 101 11.45 -13.57 8.87
N ILE A 102 12.77 -13.52 8.82
CA ILE A 102 13.55 -12.30 8.67
C ILE A 102 14.78 -12.59 7.82
N PHE A 103 14.98 -11.79 6.77
CA PHE A 103 16.08 -12.00 5.84
C PHE A 103 16.55 -10.67 5.23
N LYS A 104 17.80 -10.64 4.81
CA LYS A 104 18.40 -9.50 4.10
C LYS A 104 18.30 -9.70 2.59
N SER A 105 18.23 -8.62 1.84
CA SER A 105 18.32 -8.62 0.38
C SER A 105 18.89 -7.30 -0.12
N HIS A 106 19.31 -7.26 -1.39
CA HIS A 106 19.84 -6.06 -2.03
C HIS A 106 19.03 -5.72 -3.28
N PHE A 107 18.48 -4.51 -3.34
CA PHE A 107 17.78 -3.99 -4.51
C PHE A 107 18.64 -2.90 -5.14
N GLY A 108 19.45 -3.28 -6.12
CA GLY A 108 20.50 -2.41 -6.64
C GLY A 108 21.44 -1.98 -5.50
N PRO A 109 21.65 -0.67 -5.25
CA PRO A 109 22.47 -0.19 -4.15
C PRO A 109 21.81 -0.29 -2.77
N GLN A 110 20.50 -0.56 -2.69
CA GLN A 110 19.75 -0.50 -1.44
C GLN A 110 19.82 -1.82 -0.67
N PHE A 111 20.28 -1.77 0.58
CA PHE A 111 20.13 -2.86 1.54
C PHE A 111 18.73 -2.86 2.14
N VAL A 112 18.08 -4.02 2.16
CA VAL A 112 16.71 -4.19 2.67
C VAL A 112 16.64 -5.39 3.62
N VAL A 113 16.09 -5.16 4.81
CA VAL A 113 15.67 -6.24 5.72
C VAL A 113 14.18 -6.46 5.53
N SER A 114 13.81 -7.67 5.13
CA SER A 114 12.42 -8.08 4.98
C SER A 114 11.98 -8.87 6.22
N ILE A 115 10.77 -8.57 6.70
CA ILE A 115 10.19 -9.18 7.90
C ILE A 115 8.83 -9.77 7.52
N ALA A 116 8.67 -11.07 7.75
CA ALA A 116 7.47 -11.85 7.46
C ALA A 116 6.80 -12.40 8.74
N ASP A 117 7.06 -11.77 9.89
CA ASP A 117 6.50 -12.13 11.19
C ASP A 117 5.73 -10.96 11.81
N ARG A 118 4.51 -11.23 12.29
CA ARG A 118 3.59 -10.20 12.80
C ARG A 118 4.12 -9.51 14.05
N ASP A 119 4.74 -10.24 14.96
CA ASP A 119 5.23 -9.69 16.23
C ASP A 119 6.49 -8.84 16.00
N MET A 120 7.35 -9.24 15.06
CA MET A 120 8.50 -8.44 14.64
C MET A 120 8.06 -7.16 13.92
N VAL A 121 7.08 -7.23 13.01
CA VAL A 121 6.51 -6.03 12.38
C VAL A 121 5.94 -5.09 13.44
N ALA A 122 5.19 -5.62 14.42
CA ALA A 122 4.66 -4.81 15.51
C ALA A 122 5.77 -4.18 16.37
N GLN A 123 6.90 -4.85 16.57
CA GLN A 123 8.05 -4.27 17.27
C GLN A 123 8.65 -3.11 16.47
N VAL A 124 8.86 -3.27 15.16
CA VAL A 124 9.38 -2.19 14.29
C VAL A 124 8.45 -0.98 14.30
N LEU A 125 7.14 -1.20 14.17
CA LEU A 125 6.16 -0.12 14.18
C LEU A 125 6.08 0.61 15.53
N ARG A 126 6.28 -0.10 16.66
CA ARG A 126 6.35 0.54 17.99
C ARG A 126 7.65 1.30 18.23
N ALA A 127 8.73 0.90 17.57
CA ALA A 127 10.02 1.59 17.63
C ALA A 127 10.10 2.78 16.66
N GLU A 128 9.03 3.06 15.90
CA GLU A 128 8.96 4.16 14.94
C GLU A 128 9.11 5.52 15.65
N GLY A 129 9.96 6.39 15.09
CA GLY A 129 10.18 7.74 15.59
C GLY A 129 9.08 8.73 15.19
N ARG A 130 9.22 9.99 15.62
CA ARG A 130 8.23 11.06 15.33
C ARG A 130 8.01 11.32 13.83
N ALA A 131 9.07 11.19 13.04
CA ALA A 131 9.05 11.40 11.60
C ALA A 131 9.61 10.15 10.90
N PRO A 132 8.78 9.15 10.58
CA PRO A 132 9.22 7.93 9.91
C PRO A 132 9.73 8.18 8.50
N GLN A 133 10.78 7.47 8.14
CA GLN A 133 11.35 7.42 6.80
C GLN A 133 10.99 6.07 6.16
N ARG A 134 10.32 6.09 4.99
CA ARG A 134 9.64 4.90 4.44
C ARG A 134 10.47 4.14 3.41
N ALA A 135 11.09 4.85 2.48
CA ALA A 135 11.94 4.26 1.45
C ALA A 135 12.76 5.37 0.78
N ASN A 136 13.89 4.99 0.15
CA ASN A 136 14.62 5.93 -0.69
C ASN A 136 13.77 6.30 -1.94
N MET A 137 13.20 7.51 -1.96
CA MET A 137 12.45 8.07 -3.08
C MET A 137 13.30 9.05 -3.92
N GLU A 138 14.62 8.90 -3.91
CA GLU A 138 15.58 9.79 -4.58
C GLU A 138 15.27 10.02 -6.06
N SER A 139 14.83 9.01 -6.81
CA SER A 139 14.45 9.20 -8.22
C SER A 139 13.30 10.19 -8.40
N TRP A 140 12.34 10.21 -7.48
CA TRP A 140 11.19 11.11 -7.53
C TRP A 140 11.59 12.53 -7.09
N GLN A 141 12.46 12.63 -6.09
CA GLN A 141 13.03 13.92 -5.66
C GLN A 141 13.87 14.53 -6.78
N GLU A 142 14.75 13.74 -7.40
CA GLU A 142 15.59 14.16 -8.51
C GLU A 142 14.77 14.65 -9.71
N TYR A 143 13.69 13.96 -10.09
CA TYR A 143 12.79 14.45 -11.14
C TYR A 143 12.16 15.80 -10.77
N ARG A 144 11.74 15.98 -9.52
CA ARG A 144 11.13 17.23 -9.04
C ARG A 144 12.14 18.37 -9.09
N ASP A 145 13.36 18.14 -8.62
CA ASP A 145 14.44 19.14 -8.63
C ASP A 145 14.79 19.55 -10.06
N LEU A 146 14.94 18.57 -10.97
CA LEU A 146 15.19 18.80 -12.41
C LEU A 146 14.09 19.61 -13.11
N ARG A 147 12.87 19.63 -12.56
CA ARG A 147 11.72 20.35 -13.11
C ARG A 147 11.30 21.55 -12.27
N GLY A 148 12.05 21.88 -11.21
CA GLY A 148 11.70 22.97 -10.29
C GLY A 148 10.35 22.79 -9.59
N ARG A 149 9.94 21.54 -9.32
CA ARG A 149 8.64 21.21 -8.73
C ARG A 149 8.75 21.04 -7.21
N ALA A 150 7.77 21.56 -6.47
CA ALA A 150 7.73 21.37 -5.02
C ALA A 150 7.57 19.89 -4.63
N THR A 151 8.15 19.52 -3.48
CA THR A 151 8.00 18.19 -2.88
C THR A 151 6.59 17.97 -2.34
N GLY A 152 5.98 16.82 -2.64
CA GLY A 152 4.69 16.43 -2.07
C GLY A 152 4.84 15.54 -0.83
N LEU A 153 3.73 15.30 -0.11
CA LEU A 153 3.74 14.50 1.13
C LEU A 153 4.37 13.11 0.96
N ILE A 154 4.17 12.47 -0.20
CA ILE A 154 4.72 11.14 -0.49
C ILE A 154 6.25 11.16 -0.55
N SER A 155 6.84 12.22 -1.10
CA SER A 155 8.29 12.34 -1.34
C SER A 155 9.04 13.16 -0.28
N ALA A 156 8.31 13.79 0.65
CA ALA A 156 8.86 14.57 1.75
C ALA A 156 9.35 13.64 2.87
N GLU A 157 10.40 14.06 3.57
CA GLU A 157 11.01 13.30 4.67
C GLU A 157 11.19 14.17 5.92
N GLY A 158 11.39 13.52 7.06
CA GLY A 158 11.71 14.19 8.33
C GLY A 158 10.70 15.26 8.75
N GLU A 159 11.21 16.42 9.17
CA GLU A 159 10.38 17.53 9.65
C GLU A 159 9.49 18.15 8.55
N GLN A 160 9.94 18.14 7.30
CA GLN A 160 9.14 18.63 6.17
C GLN A 160 7.89 17.75 5.99
N TRP A 161 8.08 16.43 6.03
CA TRP A 161 6.97 15.47 6.01
C TRP A 161 6.03 15.69 7.19
N LEU A 162 6.58 15.81 8.40
CA LEU A 162 5.79 15.98 9.62
C LEU A 162 4.92 17.24 9.56
N LYS A 163 5.50 18.36 9.09
CA LYS A 163 4.78 19.62 8.88
C LYS A 163 3.62 19.43 7.89
N MET A 164 3.88 18.90 6.69
CA MET A 164 2.83 18.66 5.68
C MET A 164 1.75 17.71 6.21
N ARG A 165 2.15 16.61 6.85
CA ARG A 165 1.23 15.61 7.42
C ARG A 165 0.34 16.20 8.51
N SER A 166 0.90 17.05 9.38
CA SER A 166 0.20 17.65 10.52
C SER A 166 -0.96 18.56 10.10
N VAL A 167 -0.84 19.20 8.94
CA VAL A 167 -1.86 20.05 8.32
C VAL A 167 -2.90 19.16 7.62
N LEU A 168 -2.46 18.29 6.72
CA LEU A 168 -3.36 17.45 5.91
C LEU A 168 -4.21 16.49 6.73
N ARG A 169 -3.67 15.94 7.85
CA ARG A 169 -4.44 15.04 8.72
C ARG A 169 -5.70 15.70 9.30
N GLN A 170 -5.70 17.03 9.46
CA GLN A 170 -6.86 17.73 10.01
C GLN A 170 -8.04 17.68 9.06
N LYS A 171 -7.79 17.70 7.75
CA LYS A 171 -8.84 17.77 6.73
C LYS A 171 -9.27 16.40 6.20
N ILE A 172 -8.34 15.45 6.13
CA ILE A 172 -8.56 14.19 5.40
C ILE A 172 -8.78 12.98 6.34
N LEU A 173 -8.43 13.07 7.63
CA LEU A 173 -8.49 11.92 8.54
C LEU A 173 -9.40 12.10 9.76
N LYS A 174 -9.79 13.32 10.09
CA LYS A 174 -10.69 13.58 11.20
C LYS A 174 -12.13 13.26 10.78
N PRO A 175 -12.85 12.35 11.47
CA PRO A 175 -14.19 11.96 11.05
C PRO A 175 -15.16 13.13 10.87
N LYS A 176 -15.08 14.15 11.73
CA LYS A 176 -15.91 15.36 11.62
C LYS A 176 -15.65 16.15 10.33
N ASP A 177 -14.37 16.31 9.96
CA ASP A 177 -13.98 17.04 8.76
C ASP A 177 -14.25 16.21 7.50
N VAL A 178 -14.07 14.90 7.56
CA VAL A 178 -14.33 13.97 6.44
C VAL A 178 -15.83 13.85 6.14
N ALA A 179 -16.70 13.98 7.15
CA ALA A 179 -18.14 13.88 6.98
C ALA A 179 -18.70 14.93 6.00
N VAL A 180 -18.03 16.09 5.84
CA VAL A 180 -18.44 17.14 4.90
C VAL A 180 -18.46 16.64 3.45
N TYR A 181 -17.62 15.67 3.10
CA TYR A 181 -17.54 15.14 1.75
C TYR A 181 -18.63 14.09 1.42
N SER A 182 -19.46 13.69 2.39
CA SER A 182 -20.41 12.59 2.20
C SER A 182 -21.42 12.85 1.09
N GLU A 183 -21.88 14.10 0.95
CA GLU A 183 -22.86 14.47 -0.07
C GLU A 183 -22.28 14.30 -1.47
N GLY A 184 -21.12 14.90 -1.75
CA GLY A 184 -20.44 14.75 -3.04
C GLY A 184 -20.09 13.30 -3.36
N VAL A 185 -19.67 12.50 -2.37
CA VAL A 185 -19.42 11.06 -2.58
C VAL A 185 -20.71 10.30 -2.90
N ASN A 186 -21.84 10.62 -2.25
CA ASN A 186 -23.13 10.01 -2.55
C ASN A 186 -23.63 10.33 -3.95
N GLU A 187 -23.37 11.53 -4.47
CA GLU A 187 -23.66 11.88 -5.86
C GLU A 187 -22.84 11.01 -6.82
N VAL A 188 -21.53 10.86 -6.59
CA VAL A 188 -20.67 10.00 -7.41
C VAL A 188 -21.12 8.54 -7.37
N ILE A 189 -21.55 8.04 -6.21
CA ILE A 189 -22.13 6.68 -6.09
C ILE A 189 -23.43 6.57 -6.89
N THR A 190 -24.29 7.59 -6.82
CA THR A 190 -25.54 7.62 -7.59
C THR A 190 -25.27 7.55 -9.09
N ASP A 191 -24.26 8.28 -9.56
CA ASP A 191 -23.85 8.28 -10.97
C ASP A 191 -23.17 6.97 -11.39
N LEU A 192 -22.44 6.31 -10.49
CA LEU A 192 -21.93 4.95 -10.71
C LEU A 192 -23.08 3.96 -10.92
N ILE A 193 -24.13 4.01 -10.08
CA ILE A 193 -25.29 3.13 -10.20
C ILE A 193 -26.00 3.37 -11.54
N LYS A 194 -26.25 4.63 -11.91
CA LYS A 194 -26.81 4.97 -13.22
C LYS A 194 -25.95 4.40 -14.36
N ARG A 195 -24.63 4.58 -14.29
CA ARG A 195 -23.69 4.09 -15.30
C ARG A 195 -23.71 2.57 -15.42
N ILE A 196 -23.80 1.84 -14.30
CA ILE A 196 -23.96 0.39 -14.28
C ILE A 196 -25.23 -0.02 -15.03
N HIS A 197 -26.37 0.62 -14.77
CA HIS A 197 -27.61 0.33 -15.48
C HIS A 197 -27.52 0.61 -16.98
N THR A 198 -26.89 1.73 -17.37
CA THR A 198 -26.66 2.04 -18.78
C THR A 198 -25.79 0.98 -19.47
N LEU A 199 -24.66 0.59 -18.85
CA LEU A 199 -23.77 -0.42 -19.42
C LEU A 199 -24.48 -1.78 -19.56
N ARG A 200 -25.24 -2.19 -18.54
CA ARG A 200 -26.06 -3.41 -18.60
C ARG A 200 -27.03 -3.40 -19.77
N SER A 201 -27.73 -2.29 -19.98
CA SER A 201 -28.71 -2.16 -21.08
C SER A 201 -28.09 -2.17 -22.48
N GLN A 202 -26.76 -2.03 -22.60
CA GLN A 202 -26.04 -2.06 -23.87
C GLN A 202 -25.55 -3.46 -24.25
N GLU A 203 -25.48 -4.39 -23.29
CA GLU A 203 -25.09 -5.78 -23.52
C GLU A 203 -26.30 -6.62 -23.95
N GLU A 204 -26.08 -7.67 -24.74
CA GLU A 204 -27.16 -8.50 -25.32
C GLU A 204 -28.02 -9.20 -24.26
N ASP A 205 -27.44 -9.54 -23.10
CA ASP A 205 -28.13 -10.23 -22.01
C ASP A 205 -28.87 -9.28 -21.05
N GLY A 206 -28.64 -7.97 -21.13
CA GLY A 206 -29.23 -6.98 -20.20
C GLY A 206 -28.73 -7.06 -18.75
N GLU A 207 -27.80 -7.96 -18.45
CA GLU A 207 -27.40 -8.32 -17.08
C GLU A 207 -25.92 -8.11 -16.82
N THR A 208 -25.08 -8.19 -17.85
CA THR A 208 -23.62 -8.13 -17.72
C THR A 208 -23.09 -6.70 -17.74
N VAL A 209 -22.04 -6.46 -16.95
CA VAL A 209 -21.18 -5.26 -17.08
C VAL A 209 -19.78 -5.71 -17.45
N THR A 210 -19.34 -5.33 -18.64
CA THR A 210 -17.98 -5.61 -19.10
C THR A 210 -16.98 -4.59 -18.54
N ASN A 211 -15.71 -5.00 -18.41
CA ASN A 211 -14.60 -4.15 -17.95
C ASN A 211 -14.84 -3.39 -16.62
N VAL A 212 -15.29 -4.12 -15.60
CA VAL A 212 -15.54 -3.61 -14.25
C VAL A 212 -14.33 -2.88 -13.64
N ASN A 213 -13.10 -3.30 -13.96
CA ASN A 213 -11.88 -2.64 -13.49
C ASN A 213 -11.79 -1.18 -13.97
N ASN A 214 -12.04 -0.92 -15.26
CA ASN A 214 -12.02 0.44 -15.80
C ASN A 214 -13.16 1.30 -15.21
N LEU A 215 -14.32 0.71 -14.98
CA LEU A 215 -15.44 1.39 -14.32
C LEU A 215 -15.07 1.84 -12.90
N PHE A 216 -14.52 0.94 -12.07
CA PHE A 216 -14.09 1.30 -10.72
C PHE A 216 -12.89 2.25 -10.69
N PHE A 217 -12.02 2.19 -11.70
CA PHE A 217 -10.96 3.18 -11.87
C PHE A 217 -11.54 4.59 -12.09
N LYS A 218 -12.49 4.73 -13.03
CA LYS A 218 -13.23 5.98 -13.30
C LYS A 218 -14.00 6.50 -12.09
N TYR A 219 -14.71 5.61 -11.39
CA TYR A 219 -15.37 5.93 -10.13
C TYR A 219 -14.40 6.46 -9.07
N SER A 220 -13.24 5.80 -8.90
CA SER A 220 -12.24 6.22 -7.92
C SER A 220 -11.66 7.59 -8.25
N MET A 221 -11.41 7.88 -9.52
CA MET A 221 -10.94 9.21 -9.95
C MET A 221 -12.00 10.29 -9.73
N GLU A 222 -13.26 10.03 -10.10
CA GLU A 222 -14.36 10.97 -9.88
C GLU A 222 -14.55 11.28 -8.38
N GLY A 223 -14.49 10.25 -7.54
CA GLY A 223 -14.58 10.39 -6.09
C GLY A 223 -13.44 11.19 -5.49
N VAL A 224 -12.18 10.89 -5.89
CA VAL A 224 -11.01 11.65 -5.42
C VAL A 224 -11.05 13.10 -5.90
N ALA A 225 -11.45 13.35 -7.14
CA ALA A 225 -11.57 14.71 -7.67
C ALA A 225 -12.66 15.53 -6.96
N THR A 226 -13.79 14.89 -6.66
CA THR A 226 -14.88 15.51 -5.89
C THR A 226 -14.39 15.92 -4.49
N ILE A 227 -13.55 15.11 -3.85
CA ILE A 227 -13.00 15.43 -2.50
C ILE A 227 -11.89 16.49 -2.56
N LEU A 228 -10.97 16.38 -3.52
CA LEU A 228 -9.75 17.20 -3.55
C LEU A 228 -9.93 18.55 -4.26
N TYR A 229 -10.76 18.58 -5.29
CA TYR A 229 -10.94 19.74 -6.17
C TYR A 229 -12.38 20.28 -6.14
N GLU A 230 -13.28 19.62 -5.40
CA GLU A 230 -14.71 19.97 -5.35
C GLU A 230 -15.31 20.07 -6.76
N CYS A 231 -14.81 19.24 -7.68
CA CYS A 231 -15.18 19.26 -9.09
C CYS A 231 -15.57 17.87 -9.61
N ARG A 232 -16.43 17.87 -10.63
CA ARG A 232 -16.84 16.68 -11.36
C ARG A 232 -16.01 16.58 -12.63
N LEU A 233 -15.28 15.47 -12.80
CA LEU A 233 -14.45 15.23 -13.99
C LEU A 233 -15.27 14.66 -15.15
N GLY A 234 -16.48 14.14 -14.87
CA GLY A 234 -17.32 13.50 -15.87
C GLY A 234 -16.84 12.10 -16.27
N CYS A 235 -16.05 11.43 -15.42
CA CYS A 235 -15.50 10.10 -15.72
C CYS A 235 -16.58 9.02 -15.90
N LEU A 236 -17.76 9.24 -15.32
CA LEU A 236 -18.89 8.30 -15.31
C LEU A 236 -19.96 8.65 -16.35
N GLU A 237 -19.77 9.71 -17.12
CA GLU A 237 -20.71 10.11 -18.17
C GLU A 237 -20.63 9.19 -19.39
N ASN A 238 -21.66 9.25 -20.24
CA ASN A 238 -21.68 8.52 -21.50
C ASN A 238 -20.64 9.07 -22.50
N ASN A 239 -20.42 10.38 -22.48
CA ASN A 239 -19.41 11.06 -23.27
C ASN A 239 -18.43 11.76 -22.32
N ILE A 240 -17.25 11.17 -22.14
CA ILE A 240 -16.24 11.67 -21.21
C ILE A 240 -15.54 12.89 -21.85
N PRO A 241 -15.40 14.02 -21.14
CA PRO A 241 -14.67 15.18 -21.66
C PRO A 241 -13.26 14.83 -22.11
N GLN A 242 -12.80 15.40 -23.23
CA GLN A 242 -11.49 15.07 -23.82
C GLN A 242 -10.33 15.29 -22.83
N GLN A 243 -10.38 16.36 -22.04
CA GLN A 243 -9.35 16.64 -21.02
C GLN A 243 -9.30 15.54 -19.95
N THR A 244 -10.45 15.00 -19.56
CA THR A 244 -10.54 13.88 -18.61
C THR A 244 -9.98 12.62 -19.25
N VAL A 245 -10.27 12.33 -20.52
CA VAL A 245 -9.67 11.20 -21.24
C VAL A 245 -8.14 11.30 -21.27
N GLU A 246 -7.58 12.46 -21.63
CA GLU A 246 -6.13 12.68 -21.63
C GLU A 246 -5.52 12.48 -20.23
N TYR A 247 -6.23 12.88 -19.17
CA TYR A 247 -5.77 12.69 -17.79
C TYR A 247 -5.77 11.21 -17.38
N ILE A 248 -6.82 10.47 -17.74
CA ILE A 248 -6.94 9.02 -17.53
C ILE A 248 -5.76 8.30 -18.21
N GLU A 249 -5.50 8.61 -19.48
CA GLU A 249 -4.40 8.03 -20.24
C GLU A 249 -3.03 8.36 -19.64
N ALA A 250 -2.83 9.60 -19.16
CA ALA A 250 -1.60 10.00 -18.49
C ALA A 250 -1.37 9.25 -17.18
N LEU A 251 -2.43 9.02 -16.40
CA LEU A 251 -2.38 8.21 -15.17
C LEU A 251 -2.08 6.73 -15.47
N GLU A 252 -2.78 6.14 -16.45
CA GLU A 252 -2.54 4.75 -16.88
C GLU A 252 -1.11 4.57 -17.41
N LEU A 253 -0.58 5.55 -18.14
CA LEU A 253 0.82 5.57 -18.58
C LEU A 253 1.77 5.63 -17.37
N MET A 254 1.49 6.46 -16.37
CA MET A 254 2.32 6.55 -15.16
C MET A 254 2.32 5.23 -14.39
N PHE A 255 1.16 4.57 -14.22
CA PHE A 255 1.07 3.27 -13.56
C PHE A 255 1.70 2.13 -14.36
N SER A 256 1.51 2.07 -15.67
CA SER A 256 2.15 1.05 -16.51
C SER A 256 3.68 1.20 -16.53
N MET A 257 4.19 2.42 -16.39
CA MET A 257 5.62 2.73 -16.27
C MET A 257 6.14 2.63 -14.83
N PHE A 258 5.33 2.19 -13.85
CA PHE A 258 5.78 1.99 -12.47
C PHE A 258 6.93 0.98 -12.40
N LYS A 259 6.87 -0.08 -13.20
CA LYS A 259 7.96 -1.05 -13.32
C LYS A 259 9.26 -0.40 -13.81
N THR A 260 9.18 0.44 -14.85
CA THR A 260 10.33 1.20 -15.36
C THR A 260 10.88 2.18 -14.31
N THR A 261 10.01 2.76 -13.48
CA THR A 261 10.38 3.61 -12.35
C THR A 261 11.24 2.84 -11.34
N MET A 262 10.87 1.60 -11.02
CA MET A 262 11.65 0.75 -10.11
C MET A 262 13.03 0.43 -10.70
N TYR A 263 13.11 0.14 -12.01
CA TYR A 263 14.40 -0.02 -12.69
C TYR A 263 15.24 1.26 -12.66
N ALA A 264 14.62 2.42 -12.91
CA ALA A 264 15.30 3.71 -12.90
C ALA A 264 15.91 4.06 -11.52
N GLY A 265 15.27 3.63 -10.43
CA GLY A 265 15.79 3.78 -9.07
C GLY A 265 16.84 2.73 -8.69
N ALA A 266 16.77 1.52 -9.26
CA ALA A 266 17.74 0.45 -8.99
C ALA A 266 19.05 0.59 -9.77
N ILE A 267 19.03 1.28 -10.93
CA ILE A 267 20.22 1.51 -11.76
C ILE A 267 21.05 2.67 -11.17
N PRO A 268 22.33 2.44 -10.82
CA PRO A 268 23.23 3.50 -10.39
C PRO A 268 23.31 4.68 -11.36
N LYS A 269 23.36 5.92 -10.84
CA LYS A 269 23.33 7.14 -11.66
C LYS A 269 24.41 7.18 -12.75
N TRP A 270 25.60 6.66 -12.46
CA TRP A 270 26.73 6.62 -13.41
C TRP A 270 26.50 5.69 -14.61
N LEU A 271 25.56 4.74 -14.53
CA LEU A 271 25.16 3.87 -15.65
C LEU A 271 24.09 4.48 -16.56
N ARG A 272 23.47 5.59 -16.18
CA ARG A 272 22.40 6.22 -16.97
C ARG A 272 22.84 6.72 -18.35
N PRO A 273 24.07 7.22 -18.57
CA PRO A 273 24.53 7.55 -19.92
C PRO A 273 24.57 6.33 -20.85
N LEU A 274 24.84 5.14 -20.31
CA LEU A 274 24.90 3.88 -21.07
C LEU A 274 23.51 3.25 -21.25
N ILE A 275 22.63 3.38 -20.25
CA ILE A 275 21.27 2.84 -20.27
C ILE A 275 20.26 3.97 -20.00
N PRO A 276 20.06 4.89 -20.95
CA PRO A 276 19.25 6.09 -20.71
C PRO A 276 17.74 5.85 -20.79
N LYS A 277 17.31 4.68 -21.32
CA LYS A 277 15.90 4.41 -21.61
C LYS A 277 15.02 4.42 -20.35
N PRO A 278 15.33 3.70 -19.24
CA PRO A 278 14.47 3.68 -18.06
C PRO A 278 14.29 5.07 -17.42
N TRP A 279 15.36 5.85 -17.32
CA TRP A 279 15.29 7.21 -16.75
C TRP A 279 14.50 8.18 -17.63
N ARG A 280 14.67 8.11 -18.96
CA ARG A 280 13.91 8.96 -19.91
C ARG A 280 12.43 8.63 -19.91
N GLU A 281 12.08 7.34 -19.91
CA GLU A 281 10.68 6.89 -19.83
C GLU A 281 10.03 7.30 -18.51
N PHE A 282 10.76 7.19 -17.40
CA PHE A 282 10.35 7.72 -16.10
C PHE A 282 10.06 9.23 -16.17
N CYS A 283 11.00 10.04 -16.68
CA CYS A 283 10.76 11.49 -16.79
C CYS A 283 9.55 11.80 -17.68
N ARG A 284 9.40 11.11 -18.83
CA ARG A 284 8.29 11.33 -19.77
C ARG A 284 6.93 11.02 -19.15
N SER A 285 6.79 9.92 -18.42
CA SER A 285 5.50 9.56 -17.80
C SER A 285 5.11 10.57 -16.72
N TRP A 286 6.08 11.04 -15.94
CA TRP A 286 5.87 12.06 -14.92
C TRP A 286 5.60 13.45 -15.50
N ASP A 287 6.25 13.83 -16.61
CA ASP A 287 5.98 15.08 -17.31
C ASP A 287 4.51 15.12 -17.80
N GLY A 288 3.99 13.99 -18.28
CA GLY A 288 2.59 13.84 -18.69
C GLY A 288 1.60 14.00 -17.54
N LEU A 289 1.81 13.29 -16.42
CA LEU A 289 0.95 13.39 -15.23
C LEU A 289 0.88 14.83 -14.70
N PHE A 290 2.03 15.48 -14.65
CA PHE A 290 2.13 16.82 -14.11
C PHE A 290 1.72 17.95 -15.08
N LYS A 291 1.36 17.63 -16.34
CA LYS A 291 0.73 18.60 -17.24
C LYS A 291 -0.58 19.12 -16.63
N PHE A 292 -1.28 18.26 -15.90
CA PHE A 292 -2.58 18.54 -15.29
C PHE A 292 -2.50 19.23 -13.91
N SER A 293 -1.30 19.38 -13.34
CA SER A 293 -1.12 20.10 -12.07
C SER A 293 -1.04 21.62 -12.22
N LYS A 294 -1.30 22.15 -13.43
CA LYS A 294 -1.29 23.59 -13.76
C LYS A 294 -2.70 24.15 -13.97
N ILE A 295 -3.73 23.35 -13.68
CA ILE A 295 -5.13 23.78 -13.67
C ILE A 295 -5.40 24.49 -12.33
#